data_AF-A0A171NWP0-F1
#
_entry.id   AF-A0A171NWP0-F1
#
_cell.length_a   1.000
_cell.length_b   1.000
_cell.length_c   1.000
_cell.angle_alpha   90.00
_cell.angle_beta   90.00
_cell.angle_gamma   90.00
#
_symmetry.space_group_name_H-M   'P 1'
#
loop_
_entity.id
_entity.type
_entity.pdbx_description
1 polymer ?
#
loop_
_entity_poly.entity_id
_entity_poly.type
_entity_poly.pdbx_seq_one_letter_code
_entity_poly.pdbx_strand_id
1 'polypeptide(L)'
;GQKAKIKILPDQPGDVPYTCADVSKAARLLGYESEVSFEDGIRLTAEWYKDAYAHRQLQVCPETQANGLGRAPSMVQLFEGVSAST
;
A
#
# COMPACT_ATOMS: atom_id res chain seq x y z
N GLY A 1 -12.21 -9.45 -9.12
CA GLY A 1 -11.76 -8.43 -8.15
C GLY A 1 -12.76 -8.31 -7.02
N GLN A 2 -12.46 -7.55 -5.96
CA GLN A 2 -13.38 -7.24 -4.87
C GLN A 2 -13.49 -5.72 -4.72
N LYS A 3 -14.67 -5.20 -4.36
CA LYS A 3 -14.87 -3.77 -4.15
C LYS A 3 -14.17 -3.33 -2.85
N ALA A 4 -13.38 -2.26 -2.92
CA ALA A 4 -12.74 -1.68 -1.74
C ALA A 4 -13.80 -1.14 -0.76
N LYS A 5 -13.62 -1.42 0.54
CA LYS A 5 -14.39 -0.79 1.62
C LYS A 5 -13.63 0.47 2.06
N ILE A 6 -14.08 1.64 1.60
CA ILE A 6 -13.39 2.91 1.82
C ILE A 6 -13.98 3.60 3.06
N LYS A 7 -13.11 4.01 3.98
CA LYS A 7 -13.45 4.89 5.11
C LYS A 7 -12.68 6.20 4.94
N ILE A 8 -13.39 7.29 4.68
CA ILE A 8 -12.78 8.62 4.55
C ILE A 8 -12.46 9.14 5.96
N LEU A 9 -11.23 9.58 6.15
CA LEU A 9 -10.73 10.18 7.39
C LEU A 9 -10.26 11.63 7.10
N PRO A 10 -10.05 12.46 8.13
CA PRO A 10 -9.47 13.79 7.93
C PRO A 10 -8.08 13.74 7.30
N ASP A 11 -7.72 14.80 6.59
CA ASP A 11 -6.40 14.97 5.98
C ASP A 11 -5.30 14.88 7.05
N GLN A 12 -4.21 14.18 6.72
CA GLN A 12 -3.10 14.03 7.65
C GLN A 12 -2.19 15.27 7.62
N PRO A 13 -1.77 15.80 8.79
CA PRO A 13 -0.91 16.98 8.87
C PRO A 13 0.51 16.61 8.41
N GLY A 14 0.78 16.79 7.13
CA GLY A 14 2.06 16.41 6.49
C GLY A 14 1.89 15.93 5.06
N ASP A 15 0.68 15.51 4.69
CA ASP A 15 0.36 15.15 3.31
C ASP A 15 0.21 16.40 2.44
N VAL A 16 0.74 16.31 1.22
CA VAL A 16 0.47 17.27 0.15
C VAL A 16 -0.67 16.74 -0.73
N PRO A 17 -1.65 17.57 -1.15
CA PRO A 17 -2.82 17.07 -1.89
C PRO A 17 -2.47 16.33 -3.19
N TYR A 18 -1.45 16.80 -3.92
CA TYR A 18 -0.94 16.17 -5.13
C TYR A 18 0.55 16.40 -5.26
N THR A 19 1.30 15.35 -5.62
CA THR A 19 2.71 15.44 -5.96
C THR A 19 3.02 14.50 -7.11
N CYS A 20 3.67 15.02 -8.15
CA CYS A 20 4.09 14.26 -9.33
C CYS A 20 5.53 14.64 -9.67
N ALA A 21 6.32 13.67 -10.13
CA ALA A 21 7.68 13.91 -10.59
C ALA A 21 7.68 14.40 -12.05
N ASP A 22 8.40 15.48 -12.34
CA ASP A 22 8.81 15.80 -13.70
C ASP A 22 10.01 14.91 -14.08
N VAL A 23 9.79 13.97 -14.99
CA VAL A 23 10.81 13.01 -15.44
C VAL A 23 11.60 13.49 -16.65
N SER A 24 11.36 14.70 -17.16
CA SER A 24 12.00 15.23 -18.38
C SER A 24 13.53 15.22 -18.29
N LYS A 25 14.07 15.49 -17.10
CA LYS A 25 15.53 15.46 -16.87
C LYS A 25 16.10 14.04 -16.99
N ALA A 26 15.41 13.04 -16.42
CA ALA A 26 15.81 11.64 -16.50
C ALA A 26 15.66 11.10 -17.93
N ALA A 27 14.57 11.46 -18.62
CA ALA A 27 14.38 11.11 -20.03
C ALA A 27 15.52 11.62 -20.91
N ARG A 28 15.91 12.91 -20.76
CA ARG A 28 17.01 13.49 -21.54
C ARG A 28 18.38 12.89 -21.24
N LEU A 29 18.68 12.61 -19.97
CA LEU A 29 20.02 12.20 -19.54
C LEU A 29 20.24 10.68 -19.58
N LEU A 30 19.18 9.90 -19.39
CA LEU A 30 19.25 8.45 -19.19
C LEU A 30 18.38 7.67 -20.18
N GLY A 31 17.58 8.35 -21.00
CA GLY A 31 16.56 7.67 -21.82
C GLY A 31 15.46 7.03 -20.98
N TYR A 32 15.23 7.52 -19.76
CA TYR A 32 14.22 6.96 -18.85
C TYR A 32 12.81 7.14 -19.42
N GLU A 33 12.06 6.04 -19.45
CA GLU A 33 10.63 5.98 -19.71
C GLU A 33 9.98 4.97 -18.76
N SER A 34 8.81 5.30 -18.21
CA SER A 34 8.07 4.38 -17.35
C SER A 34 7.40 3.31 -18.20
N GLU A 35 7.79 2.04 -18.03
CA GLU A 35 7.25 0.93 -18.82
C GLU A 35 5.94 0.36 -18.24
N VAL A 36 5.69 0.56 -16.94
CA VAL A 36 4.55 0.00 -16.23
C VAL A 36 3.47 1.05 -16.05
N SER A 37 2.27 0.75 -16.57
CA SER A 37 1.08 1.58 -16.36
C SER A 37 0.65 1.59 -14.89
N PHE A 38 -0.16 2.57 -14.49
CA PHE A 38 -0.69 2.60 -13.12
C PHE A 38 -1.52 1.34 -12.81
N GLU A 39 -2.37 0.95 -13.75
CA GLU A 39 -3.24 -0.23 -13.65
C GLU A 39 -2.42 -1.52 -13.50
N ASP A 40 -1.36 -1.69 -14.29
CA ASP A 40 -0.47 -2.85 -14.18
C ASP A 40 0.33 -2.84 -12.89
N GLY A 41 0.82 -1.67 -12.46
CA GLY A 41 1.52 -1.53 -11.18
C GLY A 41 0.66 -1.99 -10.00
N ILE A 42 -0.61 -1.58 -9.97
CA ILE A 42 -1.57 -2.01 -8.95
C ILE A 42 -1.81 -3.53 -9.01
N ARG A 43 -1.99 -4.09 -10.22
CA ARG A 43 -2.21 -5.53 -10.41
C ARG A 43 -1.01 -6.36 -9.93
N LEU A 44 0.20 -6.03 -10.39
CA LEU A 44 1.44 -6.71 -10.01
C LEU A 44 1.67 -6.66 -8.50
N THR A 45 1.43 -5.49 -7.89
CA THR A 45 1.55 -5.33 -6.43
C THR A 45 0.57 -6.23 -5.68
N ALA A 46 -0.69 -6.29 -6.12
CA ALA A 46 -1.70 -7.13 -5.48
C ALA A 46 -1.43 -8.64 -5.66
N GLU A 47 -0.89 -9.05 -6.81
CA GLU A 47 -0.46 -10.43 -7.07
C GLU A 47 0.70 -10.83 -6.15
N TRP A 48 1.76 -10.01 -6.11
CA TRP A 48 2.89 -10.22 -5.21
C TRP A 48 2.45 -10.33 -3.75
N TYR A 49 1.60 -9.41 -3.28
CA TYR A 49 1.17 -9.41 -1.87
C TYR A 49 0.43 -10.70 -1.50
N LYS A 50 -0.46 -11.19 -2.37
CA LYS A 50 -1.20 -12.44 -2.14
C LYS A 50 -0.26 -13.64 -2.05
N ASP A 51 0.71 -13.71 -2.95
CA ASP A 51 1.69 -14.78 -2.99
C ASP A 51 2.58 -14.78 -1.74
N ALA A 52 3.17 -13.61 -1.42
CA ALA A 52 4.02 -13.44 -0.25
C ALA A 52 3.26 -13.74 1.07
N TYR A 53 1.99 -13.35 1.13
CA TYR A 53 1.13 -13.62 2.28
C TYR A 53 0.79 -15.11 2.42
N ALA A 54 0.41 -15.78 1.32
CA ALA A 54 0.10 -17.21 1.33
C ALA A 54 1.29 -18.06 1.76
N HIS A 55 2.50 -17.66 1.37
CA HIS A 55 3.73 -18.38 1.70
C HIS A 55 4.39 -17.93 3.02
N ARG A 56 3.74 -17.06 3.81
CA ARG A 56 4.28 -16.49 5.07
C ARG A 56 5.68 -15.86 4.92
N GLN A 57 5.94 -15.25 3.76
CA GLN A 57 7.22 -14.61 3.46
C GLN A 57 7.29 -13.16 3.94
N LEU A 58 6.17 -12.59 4.39
CA LEU A 58 6.10 -11.23 4.91
C LEU A 58 6.54 -11.20 6.38
N GLN A 59 7.73 -10.63 6.64
CA GLN A 59 8.10 -10.25 7.99
C GLN A 59 7.34 -8.97 8.38
N VAL A 60 6.34 -9.12 9.24
CA VAL A 60 5.62 -7.97 9.80
C VAL A 60 6.44 -7.35 10.91
N CYS A 61 7.13 -6.25 10.61
CA CYS A 61 7.78 -5.46 11.62
C CYS A 61 6.72 -4.91 12.60
N PRO A 62 6.93 -4.99 13.93
CA PRO A 62 6.09 -4.29 14.89
C PRO A 62 6.36 -2.78 14.77
N GLU A 63 5.81 -2.13 13.75
CA GLU A 63 5.95 -0.69 13.59
C GLU A 63 5.05 -0.01 14.63
N THR A 64 5.68 0.59 15.65
CA THR A 64 5.01 1.59 16.48
C THR A 64 4.90 2.84 15.63
N GLN A 65 3.68 3.36 15.42
CA GLN A 65 3.51 4.59 14.65
C GLN A 65 4.33 5.71 15.30
N ALA A 66 4.94 6.59 14.49
CA ALA A 66 5.80 7.68 14.97
C ALA A 66 5.10 8.65 15.93
N ASN A 67 3.76 8.65 15.94
CA ASN A 67 2.91 9.44 16.83
C ASN A 67 2.58 8.74 18.18
N GLY A 68 3.19 7.58 18.47
CA GLY A 68 2.93 6.82 19.69
C GLY A 68 1.58 6.09 19.72
N LEU A 69 0.79 6.15 18.64
CA LEU A 69 -0.47 5.43 18.51
C LEU A 69 -0.23 3.97 18.12
N GLY A 70 0.24 3.14 19.05
CA GLY A 70 0.28 1.68 18.90
C GLY A 70 0.81 1.15 17.56
N ARG A 71 0.41 -0.08 17.19
CA ARG A 71 0.68 -0.63 15.86
C ARG A 71 -0.20 0.08 14.84
N ALA A 72 0.37 0.43 13.68
CA ALA A 72 -0.43 0.90 12.56
C ALA A 72 -1.55 -0.12 12.26
N PRO A 73 -2.83 0.32 12.16
CA PRO A 73 -3.95 -0.58 11.88
C PRO A 73 -3.87 -1.19 10.46
N SER A 74 -2.91 -0.77 9.64
CA SER A 74 -2.70 -1.18 8.26
C SER A 74 -2.44 -2.68 8.07
N MET A 75 -2.25 -3.47 9.13
CA MET A 75 -2.04 -4.92 8.99
C MET A 75 -2.76 -5.83 10.01
N VAL A 76 -3.39 -5.31 11.07
CA VAL A 76 -3.80 -6.15 12.21
C VAL A 76 -5.31 -6.50 12.27
N GLN A 77 -6.19 -5.81 11.56
CA GLN A 77 -7.65 -6.04 11.71
C GLN A 77 -8.31 -6.89 10.61
N LEU A 78 -7.56 -7.66 9.82
CA LEU A 78 -8.18 -8.61 8.87
C LEU A 78 -8.70 -9.89 9.55
N PHE A 79 -8.37 -10.15 10.82
CA PHE A 79 -8.73 -11.38 11.52
C PHE A 79 -9.73 -11.26 12.68
N GLU A 80 -10.13 -10.06 13.10
CA GLU A 80 -11.08 -9.89 14.22
C GLU A 80 -12.57 -10.06 13.81
N GLY A 81 -12.85 -10.75 12.71
CA GLY A 81 -14.21 -10.93 12.17
C GLY A 81 -14.60 -12.35 11.74
N VAL A 82 -13.73 -13.36 11.92
CA VAL A 82 -14.09 -14.76 11.69
C VAL A 82 -14.03 -15.51 13.01
N SER A 83 -14.87 -15.09 13.96
CA SER A 83 -15.33 -16.00 15.00
C SER A 83 -16.36 -16.92 14.36
N ALA A 84 -16.00 -18.19 14.22
CA ALA A 84 -16.92 -19.27 13.88
C ALA A 84 -18.23 -19.14 14.67
N SER A 85 -19.34 -18.98 13.96
CA SER A 85 -20.67 -19.29 14.48
C SER A 85 -21.17 -20.51 13.73
N THR A 86 -21.33 -21.57 14.51
CA THR A 86 -21.91 -22.89 14.23
C THR A 86 -23.22 -22.83 13.46
#